data_AF-A0A0L0CAH4-F1
#
_entry.id   AF-A0A0L0CAH4-F1
#
_cell.length_a   1.000
_cell.length_b   1.000
_cell.length_c   1.000
_cell.angle_alpha   90.00
_cell.angle_beta   90.00
_cell.angle_gamma   90.00
#
_symmetry.space_group_name_H-M   'P 1'
#
loop_
_entity.id
_entity.type
_entity.pdbx_description
1 polymer ?
#
loop_
_entity_poly.entity_id
_entity_poly.type
_entity_poly.pdbx_seq_one_letter_code
_entity_poly.pdbx_strand_id
1 'polypeptide(L)'
;MDCGTTLVKYILFIFNTLVSILGILAIVYGVIVLNSINLIEVDNQVAFPPQAAVPICLITIGSIVVFISFLGCCGAIREDVCMTMCYAVFMLILLILQLVLIVLLWTNKDKITNLMGEVIDKAWEREAREAGVFEAIQKSFQCCGSNGPADYALILKLPTESCCPAGSTCTPLNYYGGCKAKFVENFSGKTDNAKYFGLGLIAIELVGFIFACCLANNVRNYKRRNAY
;
A
#
# COMPACT_ATOMS: atom_id res chain seq x y z
N MET A 1 9.71 -32.05 -22.34
CA MET A 1 9.68 -31.27 -21.08
C MET A 1 9.67 -32.26 -19.94
N ASP A 2 10.56 -32.15 -18.97
CA ASP A 2 10.55 -33.02 -17.79
C ASP A 2 9.31 -32.75 -16.92
N CYS A 3 8.84 -33.77 -16.20
CA CYS A 3 7.66 -33.69 -15.33
C CYS A 3 7.72 -32.47 -14.36
N GLY A 4 8.90 -32.16 -13.82
CA GLY A 4 9.10 -31.00 -12.95
C GLY A 4 8.87 -29.64 -13.62
N THR A 5 9.21 -29.50 -14.90
CA THR A 5 9.00 -28.22 -15.63
C THR A 5 7.53 -27.95 -15.91
N THR A 6 6.77 -29.01 -16.20
CA THR A 6 5.32 -28.96 -16.36
C THR A 6 4.64 -28.57 -15.04
N LEU A 7 5.07 -29.15 -13.91
CA LEU A 7 4.57 -28.78 -12.58
C LEU A 7 4.81 -27.30 -12.26
N VAL A 8 6.06 -26.82 -12.46
CA VAL A 8 6.42 -25.41 -12.22
C VAL A 8 5.58 -24.45 -13.07
N LYS A 9 5.32 -24.80 -14.33
CA LYS A 9 4.45 -24.02 -15.23
C LYS A 9 3.04 -23.87 -14.66
N TYR A 10 2.41 -24.95 -14.22
CA TYR A 10 1.06 -24.89 -13.65
C TYR A 10 1.01 -24.14 -12.32
N ILE A 11 2.00 -24.34 -11.44
CA ILE A 11 2.09 -23.60 -10.17
C ILE A 11 2.21 -22.10 -10.43
N LEU A 12 3.12 -21.68 -11.31
CA LEU A 12 3.29 -20.27 -11.67
C LEU A 12 2.03 -19.67 -12.29
N PHE A 13 1.35 -20.42 -13.15
CA PHE A 13 0.12 -19.95 -13.79
C PHE A 13 -1.02 -19.76 -12.79
N ILE A 14 -1.27 -20.75 -11.92
CA ILE A 14 -2.32 -20.67 -10.91
C ILE A 14 -2.02 -19.53 -9.93
N PHE A 15 -0.78 -19.46 -9.43
CA PHE A 15 -0.37 -18.41 -8.50
C PHE A 15 -0.54 -17.01 -9.10
N ASN A 16 -0.02 -16.75 -10.29
CA ASN A 16 -0.15 -15.44 -10.93
C ASN A 16 -1.61 -15.11 -11.28
N THR A 17 -2.44 -16.10 -11.59
CA THR A 17 -3.87 -15.87 -11.83
C THR A 17 -4.58 -15.43 -10.55
N LEU A 18 -4.30 -16.09 -9.41
CA LEU A 18 -4.85 -15.69 -8.11
C LEU A 18 -4.39 -14.28 -7.72
N VAL A 19 -3.10 -13.97 -7.89
CA VAL A 19 -2.56 -12.64 -7.59
C VAL A 19 -3.17 -11.56 -8.49
N SER A 20 -3.40 -11.86 -9.77
CA SER A 20 -4.09 -10.96 -10.69
C SER A 20 -5.53 -10.67 -10.25
N ILE A 21 -6.28 -11.70 -9.83
CA ILE A 21 -7.65 -11.52 -9.30
C ILE A 21 -7.63 -10.62 -8.06
N LEU A 22 -6.71 -10.85 -7.12
CA LEU A 22 -6.55 -10.01 -5.94
C LEU A 22 -6.19 -8.56 -6.30
N GLY A 23 -5.32 -8.36 -7.30
CA GLY A 23 -4.98 -7.04 -7.82
C GLY A 23 -6.19 -6.31 -8.42
N ILE A 24 -7.02 -7.00 -9.22
CA ILE A 24 -8.26 -6.44 -9.77
C ILE A 24 -9.24 -6.05 -8.65
N LEU A 25 -9.42 -6.92 -7.65
CA LEU A 25 -10.28 -6.62 -6.50
C LEU A 25 -9.77 -5.40 -5.72
N ALA A 26 -8.45 -5.25 -5.54
CA ALA A 26 -7.85 -4.09 -4.90
C ALA A 26 -8.08 -2.80 -5.70
N ILE A 27 -7.98 -2.85 -7.04
CA ILE A 27 -8.29 -1.71 -7.91
C ILE A 27 -9.76 -1.33 -7.78
N VAL A 28 -10.68 -2.29 -7.89
CA VAL A 28 -12.13 -2.04 -7.77
C VAL A 28 -12.46 -1.43 -6.42
N TYR A 29 -11.91 -1.98 -5.34
CA TYR A 29 -12.08 -1.42 -4.00
C TYR A 29 -11.51 0.01 -3.90
N GLY A 30 -10.31 0.23 -4.44
CA GLY A 30 -9.69 1.56 -4.48
C GLY A 30 -10.55 2.59 -5.21
N VAL A 31 -11.16 2.22 -6.34
CA VAL A 31 -12.09 3.08 -7.10
C VAL A 31 -13.37 3.34 -6.32
N ILE A 32 -13.95 2.33 -5.66
CA ILE A 32 -15.15 2.51 -4.83
C ILE A 32 -14.87 3.50 -3.69
N VAL A 33 -13.73 3.34 -3.00
CA VAL A 33 -13.32 4.24 -1.91
C VAL A 33 -13.01 5.65 -2.45
N LEU A 34 -12.37 5.74 -3.62
CA LEU A 34 -12.10 7.04 -4.24
C LEU A 34 -13.40 7.78 -4.60
N ASN A 35 -14.42 7.08 -5.09
CA ASN A 35 -15.72 7.66 -5.44
C ASN A 35 -16.57 8.01 -4.21
N SER A 36 -16.40 7.31 -3.09
CA SER A 36 -17.13 7.61 -1.84
C SER A 36 -16.56 8.81 -1.10
N ILE A 37 -15.28 9.12 -1.31
CA ILE A 37 -14.68 10.40 -0.95
C ILE A 37 -15.16 11.39 -2.02
N ASN A 38 -16.30 12.05 -1.79
CA ASN A 38 -16.79 13.12 -2.66
C ASN A 38 -15.62 14.01 -3.07
N LEU A 39 -15.36 14.10 -4.39
CA LEU A 39 -14.38 14.98 -4.98
C LEU A 39 -14.71 16.40 -4.54
N ILE A 40 -14.10 16.89 -3.47
CA ILE A 40 -13.96 18.32 -3.25
C ILE A 40 -12.94 18.73 -4.31
N GLU A 41 -13.46 19.24 -5.42
CA GLU A 41 -12.71 19.85 -6.50
C GLU A 41 -12.02 21.10 -5.94
N VAL A 42 -10.84 20.92 -5.34
CA VAL A 42 -10.01 22.03 -4.88
C VAL A 42 -9.12 22.46 -6.04
N ASP A 43 -9.63 23.43 -6.79
CA ASP A 43 -8.89 24.53 -7.43
C ASP A 43 -7.44 24.21 -7.87
N ASN A 44 -7.29 23.54 -9.02
CA ASN A 44 -6.11 23.57 -9.92
C ASN A 44 -4.69 23.48 -9.30
N GLN A 45 -4.56 22.99 -8.08
CA GLN A 45 -3.30 22.83 -7.36
C GLN A 45 -3.18 21.35 -6.98
N VAL A 46 -2.20 20.67 -7.56
CA VAL A 46 -1.84 19.28 -7.25
C VAL A 46 -1.31 19.18 -5.82
N ALA A 47 -2.22 19.21 -4.85
CA ALA A 47 -1.93 19.01 -3.44
C ALA A 47 -2.72 17.79 -2.96
N PHE A 48 -2.15 16.59 -3.12
CA PHE A 48 -2.68 15.30 -2.67
C PHE A 48 -3.36 15.40 -1.30
N PRO A 49 -4.70 15.40 -1.20
CA PRO A 49 -5.34 15.35 0.10
C PRO A 49 -4.97 14.00 0.73
N PRO A 50 -4.53 13.97 2.00
CA PRO A 50 -4.08 12.74 2.64
C PRO A 50 -5.14 11.63 2.60
N GLN A 51 -6.42 12.00 2.51
CA GLN A 51 -7.55 11.09 2.32
C GLN A 51 -7.63 10.41 0.94
N ALA A 52 -7.18 11.06 -0.15
CA ALA A 52 -7.17 10.45 -1.48
C ALA A 52 -5.87 9.68 -1.78
N ALA A 53 -4.80 9.93 -1.02
CA ALA A 53 -3.51 9.26 -1.21
C ALA A 53 -3.63 7.73 -1.05
N VAL A 54 -4.40 7.27 -0.06
CA VAL A 54 -4.60 5.83 0.20
C VAL A 54 -5.29 5.10 -0.95
N PRO A 55 -6.48 5.51 -1.44
CA PRO A 55 -7.13 4.83 -2.57
C PRO A 55 -6.32 4.94 -3.87
N ILE A 56 -5.65 6.07 -4.13
CA ILE A 56 -4.77 6.22 -5.31
C ILE A 56 -3.59 5.25 -5.25
N CYS A 57 -2.94 5.09 -4.09
CA CYS A 57 -1.88 4.11 -3.89
C CYS A 57 -2.40 2.68 -4.11
N LEU A 58 -3.59 2.34 -3.59
CA LEU A 58 -4.23 1.04 -3.80
C LEU A 58 -4.43 0.73 -5.29
N ILE A 59 -4.99 1.68 -6.05
CA ILE A 59 -5.21 1.54 -7.50
C ILE A 59 -3.88 1.38 -8.24
N THR A 60 -2.89 2.20 -7.89
CA THR A 60 -1.58 2.18 -8.56
C THR A 60 -0.84 0.88 -8.31
N ILE A 61 -0.74 0.45 -7.05
CA ILE A 61 -0.09 -0.82 -6.66
C ILE A 61 -0.85 -1.99 -7.28
N GLY A 62 -2.19 -1.99 -7.20
CA GLY A 62 -3.01 -3.03 -7.81
C GLY A 62 -2.78 -3.16 -9.32
N SER A 63 -2.66 -2.03 -10.03
CA SER A 63 -2.40 -2.01 -11.48
C SER A 63 -1.04 -2.61 -11.83
N ILE A 64 0.01 -2.28 -11.06
CA ILE A 64 1.35 -2.86 -11.23
C ILE A 64 1.32 -4.37 -10.99
N VAL A 65 0.63 -4.82 -9.93
CA VAL A 65 0.49 -6.24 -9.60
C VAL A 65 -0.20 -6.99 -10.73
N VAL A 66 -1.34 -6.49 -11.23
CA VAL A 66 -2.06 -7.11 -12.36
C VAL A 66 -1.18 -7.20 -13.60
N PHE A 67 -0.44 -6.14 -13.92
CA PHE A 67 0.46 -6.12 -15.08
C PHE A 67 1.57 -7.16 -14.97
N ILE A 68 2.26 -7.23 -13.81
CA ILE A 68 3.34 -8.20 -13.59
C ILE A 68 2.78 -9.63 -13.60
N SER A 69 1.65 -9.87 -12.94
CA SER A 69 0.99 -11.18 -12.95
C SER A 69 0.53 -11.60 -14.35
N PHE A 70 0.08 -10.66 -15.19
CA PHE A 70 -0.27 -10.94 -16.58
C PHE A 70 0.95 -11.42 -17.39
N LEU A 71 2.11 -10.78 -17.22
CA LEU A 71 3.37 -11.23 -17.82
C LEU A 71 3.77 -12.63 -17.35
N GLY A 72 3.62 -12.92 -16.05
CA GLY A 72 3.87 -14.25 -15.48
C GLY A 72 2.97 -15.33 -16.07
N CYS A 73 1.66 -15.09 -16.13
CA CYS A 73 0.69 -16.01 -16.73
C CYS A 73 0.93 -16.22 -18.23
N CYS A 74 1.09 -15.14 -18.99
CA CYS A 74 1.28 -15.20 -20.44
C CYS A 74 2.63 -15.84 -20.80
N GLY A 75 3.70 -15.50 -20.08
CA GLY A 75 5.01 -16.14 -20.25
C GLY A 75 4.94 -17.64 -19.99
N ALA A 76 4.22 -18.06 -18.94
CA ALA A 76 4.06 -19.47 -18.61
C ALA A 76 3.24 -20.23 -19.67
N ILE A 77 2.07 -19.73 -20.07
CA ILE A 77 1.20 -20.43 -21.04
C ILE A 77 1.83 -20.45 -22.43
N ARG A 78 2.28 -19.29 -22.93
CA ARG A 78 2.76 -19.13 -24.31
C ARG A 78 4.15 -19.68 -24.52
N GLU A 79 4.83 -20.11 -23.45
CA GLU A 79 6.22 -20.56 -23.49
C GLU A 79 7.09 -19.52 -24.23
N ASP A 80 6.87 -18.26 -23.85
CA ASP A 80 7.59 -17.13 -24.40
C ASP A 80 8.72 -16.70 -23.45
N VAL A 81 9.94 -16.79 -23.95
CA VAL A 81 11.15 -16.49 -23.17
C VAL A 81 11.20 -15.00 -22.84
N CYS A 82 10.80 -14.13 -23.77
CA CYS A 82 10.84 -12.69 -23.55
C CYS A 82 9.89 -12.29 -22.42
N MET A 83 8.63 -12.72 -22.48
CA MET A 83 7.63 -12.44 -21.43
C MET A 83 8.03 -13.01 -20.06
N THR A 84 8.54 -14.24 -20.02
CA THR A 84 8.98 -14.88 -18.77
C THR A 84 10.21 -14.17 -18.18
N MET A 85 11.13 -13.70 -19.03
CA MET A 85 12.28 -12.91 -18.61
C MET A 85 11.88 -11.52 -18.11
N CYS A 86 10.95 -10.83 -18.78
CA CYS A 86 10.42 -9.56 -18.30
C CYS A 86 9.78 -9.71 -16.92
N TYR A 87 8.97 -10.75 -16.71
CA TYR A 87 8.43 -11.09 -15.40
C TYR A 87 9.53 -11.30 -14.35
N ALA A 88 10.59 -12.07 -14.67
CA ALA A 88 11.72 -12.27 -13.76
C ALA A 88 12.44 -10.97 -13.41
N VAL A 89 12.63 -10.07 -14.38
CA VAL A 89 13.26 -8.75 -14.15
C VAL A 89 12.40 -7.89 -13.23
N PHE A 90 11.08 -7.83 -13.42
CA PHE A 90 10.19 -7.11 -12.51
C PHE A 90 10.21 -7.68 -11.09
N MET A 91 10.18 -9.01 -10.95
CA MET A 91 10.29 -9.67 -9.64
C MET A 91 11.61 -9.34 -8.94
N LEU A 92 12.72 -9.28 -9.68
CA LEU A 92 14.02 -8.88 -9.12
C LEU A 92 14.00 -7.42 -8.64
N ILE A 93 13.43 -6.51 -9.43
CA ILE A 93 13.31 -5.10 -9.06
C ILE A 93 12.47 -4.94 -7.78
N LEU A 94 11.33 -5.62 -7.70
CA LEU A 94 10.46 -5.59 -6.51
C LEU A 94 11.19 -6.12 -5.28
N LEU A 95 11.91 -7.24 -5.41
CA LEU A 95 12.68 -7.83 -4.33
C LEU A 95 13.72 -6.84 -3.78
N ILE A 96 14.44 -6.13 -4.65
CA ILE A 96 15.43 -5.12 -4.25
C ILE A 96 14.74 -3.95 -3.55
N LEU A 97 13.66 -3.41 -4.12
CA LEU A 97 12.91 -2.32 -3.52
C LEU A 97 12.40 -2.68 -2.12
N GLN A 98 11.87 -3.89 -1.96
CA GLN A 98 11.34 -4.37 -0.70
C GLN A 98 12.43 -4.58 0.35
N LEU A 99 13.59 -5.13 -0.03
CA LEU A 99 14.75 -5.22 0.85
C LEU A 99 15.17 -3.83 1.35
N VAL A 100 15.26 -2.85 0.45
CA VAL A 100 15.62 -1.47 0.81
C VAL A 100 14.60 -0.88 1.79
N LEU A 101 13.29 -1.03 1.53
CA LEU A 101 12.24 -0.54 2.42
C LEU A 101 12.30 -1.16 3.82
N ILE A 102 12.51 -2.48 3.91
CA ILE A 102 12.61 -3.17 5.21
C ILE A 102 13.84 -2.69 5.98
N VAL A 103 15.00 -2.55 5.32
CA VAL A 103 16.22 -2.04 5.94
C VAL A 103 16.03 -0.60 6.42
N LEU A 104 15.39 0.26 5.64
CA LEU A 104 15.08 1.63 6.05
C LEU A 104 14.14 1.69 7.25
N LEU A 105 13.07 0.87 7.26
CA LEU A 105 12.14 0.76 8.38
C LEU A 105 12.78 0.21 9.66
N TRP A 106 13.85 -0.58 9.53
CA TRP A 106 14.59 -1.09 10.68
C TRP A 106 15.58 -0.06 11.22
N THR A 107 16.36 0.57 10.34
CA THR A 107 17.46 1.45 10.72
C THR A 107 17.00 2.86 11.13
N ASN A 108 15.94 3.38 10.51
CA ASN A 108 15.50 4.77 10.69
C ASN A 108 14.12 4.85 11.36
N LYS A 109 13.85 4.01 12.37
CA LYS A 109 12.54 4.00 13.08
C LYS A 109 12.11 5.40 13.52
N ASP A 110 13.01 6.16 14.15
CA ASP A 110 12.71 7.49 14.69
C ASP A 110 12.42 8.54 13.60
N LYS A 111 13.10 8.46 12.46
CA LYS A 111 12.81 9.35 11.33
C LYS A 111 11.45 9.02 10.71
N ILE A 112 11.13 7.73 10.58
CA ILE A 112 9.84 7.28 10.07
C ILE A 112 8.71 7.74 11.01
N THR A 113 8.85 7.58 12.33
CA THR A 113 7.83 8.05 13.29
C THR A 113 7.66 9.56 13.25
N ASN A 114 8.74 10.33 13.11
CA ASN A 114 8.65 11.79 12.94
C ASN A 114 7.94 12.19 11.64
N LEU A 115 8.30 11.58 10.52
CA LEU A 115 7.62 11.80 9.23
C LEU A 115 6.12 11.48 9.30
N MET A 116 5.75 10.42 10.02
CA MET A 116 4.35 10.07 10.25
C MET A 116 3.63 11.11 11.12
N GLY A 117 4.32 11.70 12.09
CA GLY A 117 3.80 12.84 12.84
C GLY A 117 3.57 14.08 11.97
N GLU A 118 4.49 14.38 11.04
CA GLU A 118 4.35 15.50 10.09
C GLU A 118 3.17 15.32 9.15
N VAL A 119 2.78 14.08 8.81
CA VAL A 119 1.57 13.83 8.01
C VAL A 119 0.32 14.34 8.73
N ILE A 120 0.24 14.16 10.05
CA ILE A 120 -0.86 14.67 10.86
C ILE A 120 -0.82 16.19 10.95
N ASP A 121 0.36 16.79 11.10
CA ASP A 121 0.50 18.24 11.11
C ASP A 121 0.04 18.87 9.77
N LYS A 122 0.45 18.28 8.64
CA LYS A 122 0.00 18.72 7.30
C LYS A 122 -1.50 18.52 7.08
N ALA A 123 -2.08 17.46 7.63
CA ALA A 123 -3.52 17.24 7.57
C ALA A 123 -4.27 18.29 8.42
N TRP A 124 -3.71 18.67 9.57
CA TRP A 124 -4.27 19.72 10.45
C TRP A 124 -4.21 21.11 9.80
N GLU A 125 -3.13 21.43 9.10
CA GLU A 125 -3.03 22.68 8.32
C GLU A 125 -4.13 22.81 7.26
N ARG A 126 -4.63 21.70 6.72
CA ARG A 126 -5.79 21.71 5.81
C ARG A 126 -7.09 21.98 6.54
N GLU A 127 -7.29 21.41 7.73
CA GLU A 127 -8.47 21.67 8.56
C GLU A 127 -8.63 23.15 8.92
N ALA A 128 -7.51 23.86 9.09
CA ALA A 128 -7.51 25.29 9.31
C ALA A 128 -8.14 26.06 8.14
N ARG A 129 -7.95 25.59 6.90
CA ARG A 129 -8.44 26.22 5.66
C ARG A 129 -9.83 25.74 5.27
N GLU A 130 -10.08 24.44 5.38
CA GLU A 130 -11.32 23.76 4.98
C GLU A 130 -11.82 22.90 6.15
N ALA A 131 -13.02 23.17 6.66
CA ALA A 131 -13.56 22.42 7.79
C ALA A 131 -14.06 21.04 7.36
N GLY A 132 -13.84 20.02 8.19
CA GLY A 132 -14.37 18.67 8.00
C GLY A 132 -13.40 17.66 7.37
N VAL A 133 -12.20 18.09 6.99
CA VAL A 133 -11.14 17.23 6.39
C VAL A 133 -10.54 16.29 7.44
N PHE A 134 -10.50 16.73 8.69
CA PHE A 134 -9.83 16.06 9.79
C PHE A 134 -10.75 15.18 10.65
N GLU A 135 -12.07 15.27 10.47
CA GLU A 135 -13.04 14.49 11.24
C GLU A 135 -12.89 12.98 11.04
N ALA A 136 -12.55 12.55 9.83
CA ALA A 136 -12.33 11.14 9.52
C ALA A 136 -11.14 10.57 10.31
N ILE A 137 -10.08 11.36 10.47
CA ILE A 137 -8.89 11.00 11.25
C ILE A 137 -9.28 10.89 12.74
N GLN A 138 -9.98 11.90 13.26
CA GLN A 138 -10.42 11.93 14.65
C GLN A 138 -11.34 10.76 15.00
N LYS A 139 -12.30 10.42 14.14
CA LYS A 139 -13.16 9.24 14.32
C LYS A 139 -12.37 7.92 14.25
N SER A 140 -11.43 7.80 13.31
CA SER A 140 -10.66 6.57 13.11
C SER A 140 -9.69 6.27 14.24
N PHE A 141 -9.09 7.31 14.82
CA PHE A 141 -8.05 7.18 15.85
C PHE A 141 -8.50 7.61 17.25
N GLN A 142 -9.78 7.99 17.42
CA GLN A 142 -10.36 8.47 18.67
C GLN A 142 -9.47 9.52 19.33
N CYS A 143 -9.23 10.60 18.59
CA CYS A 143 -8.31 11.68 18.94
C CYS A 143 -8.91 13.05 18.59
N CYS A 144 -8.35 14.14 19.11
CA CYS A 144 -8.84 15.50 18.88
C CYS A 144 -7.70 16.50 18.68
N GLY A 145 -7.76 17.29 17.61
CA GLY A 145 -6.69 18.20 17.18
C GLY A 145 -5.39 17.49 16.78
N SER A 146 -4.36 18.24 16.36
CA SER A 146 -3.05 17.64 16.06
C SER A 146 -2.35 17.20 17.35
N ASN A 147 -2.12 18.14 18.26
CA ASN A 147 -1.52 17.93 19.57
C ASN A 147 -2.58 17.86 20.68
N GLY A 148 -3.77 18.42 20.45
CA GLY A 148 -4.89 18.33 21.37
C GLY A 148 -6.08 19.21 21.00
N PRO A 149 -7.17 19.17 21.78
CA PRO A 149 -8.38 19.96 21.53
C PRO A 149 -8.15 21.48 21.55
N ALA A 150 -7.09 21.94 22.24
CA ALA A 150 -6.72 23.36 22.29
C ALA A 150 -6.32 23.91 20.91
N ASP A 151 -5.91 23.06 19.97
CA ASP A 151 -5.53 23.50 18.61
C ASP A 151 -6.71 24.14 17.87
N TYR A 152 -7.95 23.75 18.18
CA TYR A 152 -9.16 24.37 17.62
C TYR A 152 -9.30 25.85 18.00
N ALA A 153 -8.90 26.21 19.22
CA ALA A 153 -8.94 27.60 19.68
C ALA A 153 -7.96 28.49 18.89
N LEU A 154 -6.82 27.94 18.43
CA LEU A 154 -5.82 28.66 17.63
C LEU A 154 -6.34 29.02 16.23
N ILE A 155 -7.24 28.21 15.69
CA ILE A 155 -7.88 28.45 14.38
C ILE A 155 -9.28 29.07 14.51
N LEU A 156 -9.65 29.54 15.72
CA LEU A 156 -10.94 30.15 16.04
C LEU A 156 -12.16 29.28 15.68
N LYS A 157 -12.01 27.95 15.78
CA LYS A 157 -13.08 26.97 15.59
C LYS A 157 -13.38 26.23 16.89
N LEU A 158 -14.54 25.58 16.97
CA LEU A 158 -14.85 24.65 18.04
C LEU A 158 -14.51 23.21 17.61
N PRO A 159 -14.07 22.35 18.54
CA PRO A 159 -13.98 20.91 18.30
C PRO A 159 -15.32 20.35 17.81
N THR A 160 -15.27 19.52 16.78
CA THR A 160 -16.44 18.85 16.19
C THR A 160 -16.84 17.62 17.01
N GLU A 161 -18.00 17.01 16.69
CA GLU A 161 -18.47 15.81 17.40
C GLU A 161 -17.54 14.59 17.27
N SER A 162 -16.63 14.59 16.27
CA SER A 162 -15.60 13.56 16.12
C SER A 162 -14.56 13.54 17.23
N CYS A 163 -14.46 14.60 18.04
CA CYS A 163 -13.53 14.70 19.17
C CYS A 163 -13.99 13.99 20.46
N CYS A 164 -15.19 13.39 20.47
CA CYS A 164 -15.77 12.77 21.66
C CYS A 164 -16.37 11.37 21.36
N PRO A 165 -16.68 10.58 22.40
CA PRO A 165 -17.42 9.33 22.25
C PRO A 165 -18.81 9.53 21.66
N ALA A 166 -19.18 8.66 20.71
CA ALA A 166 -20.50 8.65 20.09
C ALA A 166 -21.61 8.49 21.15
N GLY A 167 -22.65 9.32 21.06
CA GLY A 167 -23.77 9.31 22.01
C GLY A 167 -23.53 10.07 23.32
N SER A 168 -22.41 10.79 23.44
CA SER A 168 -22.15 11.70 24.57
C SER A 168 -22.12 13.17 24.12
N THR A 169 -22.58 14.09 24.98
CA THR A 169 -22.46 15.53 24.70
C THR A 169 -20.99 15.93 24.69
N CYS A 170 -20.51 16.47 23.57
CA CYS A 170 -19.14 16.95 23.48
C CYS A 170 -18.89 18.11 24.44
N THR A 171 -18.14 17.84 25.50
CA THR A 171 -17.74 18.83 26.50
C THR A 171 -16.23 18.81 26.69
N PRO A 172 -15.62 19.91 27.17
CA PRO A 172 -14.18 19.95 27.43
C PRO A 172 -13.64 18.88 28.38
N LEU A 173 -14.51 18.26 29.19
CA LEU A 173 -14.16 17.16 30.09
C LEU A 173 -14.00 15.80 29.38
N ASN A 174 -14.52 15.64 28.17
CA ASN A 174 -14.59 14.35 27.45
C ASN A 174 -13.94 14.39 26.06
N TYR A 175 -13.06 15.36 25.81
CA TYR A 175 -12.28 15.40 24.57
C TYR A 175 -11.16 14.36 24.60
N TYR A 176 -10.98 13.69 23.46
CA TYR A 176 -9.82 12.82 23.28
C TYR A 176 -8.50 13.61 23.24
N GLY A 177 -7.39 12.91 23.46
CA GLY A 177 -6.03 13.48 23.33
C GLY A 177 -5.63 13.74 21.86
N GLY A 178 -4.44 14.33 21.66
CA GLY A 178 -3.93 14.70 20.34
C GLY A 178 -3.77 13.56 19.35
N CYS A 179 -4.13 13.80 18.08
CA CYS A 179 -4.06 12.80 17.01
C CYS A 179 -2.62 12.42 16.64
N LYS A 180 -1.66 13.34 16.72
CA LYS A 180 -0.26 13.07 16.34
C LYS A 180 0.36 11.96 17.17
N ALA A 181 0.26 12.06 18.49
CA ALA A 181 0.78 11.05 19.41
C ALA A 181 0.07 9.70 19.20
N LYS A 182 -1.27 9.70 19.15
CA LYS A 182 -2.07 8.48 18.92
C LYS A 182 -1.76 7.82 17.57
N PHE A 183 -1.58 8.60 16.52
CA PHE A 183 -1.23 8.10 15.20
C PHE A 183 0.15 7.45 15.19
N VAL A 184 1.16 8.09 15.78
CA VAL A 184 2.53 7.56 15.87
C VAL A 184 2.60 6.30 16.74
N GLU A 185 1.89 6.26 17.87
CA GLU A 185 1.78 5.07 18.72
C GLU A 185 1.14 3.90 17.97
N ASN A 186 0.02 4.15 17.29
CA ASN A 186 -0.67 3.10 16.55
C ASN A 186 0.13 2.64 15.31
N PHE A 187 0.80 3.58 14.64
CA PHE A 187 1.65 3.28 13.48
C PHE A 187 2.90 2.48 13.89
N SER A 188 3.58 2.87 14.96
CA SER A 188 4.77 2.16 15.45
C SER A 188 4.44 0.74 15.90
N GLY A 189 3.33 0.55 16.63
CA GLY A 189 2.87 -0.78 17.05
C GLY A 189 2.55 -1.71 15.88
N LYS A 190 1.94 -1.21 14.80
CA LYS A 190 1.64 -2.01 13.60
C LYS A 190 2.85 -2.24 12.69
N THR A 191 3.77 -1.26 12.61
CA THR A 191 4.95 -1.32 11.74
C THR A 191 5.93 -2.41 12.17
N ASP A 192 6.02 -2.73 13.46
CA ASP A 192 6.90 -3.81 13.91
C ASP A 192 6.44 -5.18 13.40
N ASN A 193 5.13 -5.44 13.32
CA ASN A 193 4.61 -6.67 12.69
C ASN A 193 4.74 -6.65 11.16
N ALA A 194 4.66 -5.48 10.53
CA ALA A 194 4.77 -5.34 9.08
C ALA A 194 6.14 -5.79 8.53
N LYS A 195 7.22 -5.69 9.32
CA LYS A 195 8.56 -6.15 8.93
C LYS A 195 8.61 -7.66 8.68
N TYR A 196 7.97 -8.44 9.55
CA TYR A 196 7.92 -9.90 9.42
C TYR A 196 7.08 -10.32 8.21
N PHE A 197 5.96 -9.64 7.97
CA PHE A 197 5.17 -9.84 6.76
C PHE A 197 5.98 -9.54 5.49
N GLY A 198 6.73 -8.43 5.50
CA GLY A 198 7.62 -8.07 4.41
C GLY A 198 8.71 -9.11 4.14
N LEU A 199 9.29 -9.72 5.18
CA LEU A 199 10.28 -10.77 5.03
C LEU A 199 9.68 -12.06 4.42
N GLY A 200 8.46 -12.41 4.84
CA GLY A 200 7.71 -13.54 4.26
C GLY A 200 7.42 -13.33 2.77
N LEU A 201 7.05 -12.10 2.39
CA LEU A 201 6.77 -11.77 1.00
C LEU A 201 8.03 -11.81 0.12
N ILE A 202 9.20 -11.39 0.63
CA ILE A 202 10.50 -11.58 -0.07
C ILE A 202 10.76 -13.07 -0.37
N ALA A 203 10.48 -13.96 0.59
CA ALA A 203 10.69 -15.39 0.37
C ALA A 203 9.81 -15.94 -0.76
N ILE A 204 8.55 -15.50 -0.81
CA ILE A 204 7.61 -15.87 -1.88
C ILE A 204 8.06 -15.30 -3.24
N GLU A 205 8.48 -14.04 -3.27
CA GLU A 205 8.99 -13.41 -4.50
C GLU A 205 10.25 -14.11 -5.03
N LEU A 206 11.16 -14.50 -4.13
CA LEU A 206 12.38 -15.20 -4.49
C LEU A 206 12.08 -16.58 -5.10
N VAL A 207 11.10 -17.32 -4.55
CA VAL A 207 10.62 -18.57 -5.16
C VAL A 207 10.03 -18.32 -6.54
N GLY A 208 9.19 -17.29 -6.69
CA GLY A 208 8.61 -16.89 -7.97
C GLY A 208 9.68 -16.52 -9.02
N PHE A 209 10.71 -15.80 -8.61
CA PHE A 209 11.86 -15.43 -9.44
C PHE A 209 12.65 -16.66 -9.91
N ILE A 210 12.95 -17.59 -9.00
CA ILE A 210 13.66 -18.83 -9.33
C ILE A 210 12.83 -19.65 -10.33
N PHE A 211 11.54 -19.81 -10.08
CA PHE A 211 10.65 -20.54 -10.99
C PHE A 211 10.56 -19.88 -12.37
N ALA A 212 10.50 -18.55 -12.45
CA ALA A 212 10.54 -17.83 -13.72
C ALA A 212 11.84 -18.09 -14.49
N CYS A 213 13.00 -18.01 -13.82
CA CYS A 213 14.29 -18.26 -14.43
C CYS A 213 14.42 -19.70 -14.92
N CYS A 214 13.99 -20.66 -14.09
CA CYS A 214 13.95 -22.08 -14.45
C CYS A 214 13.07 -22.32 -15.68
N LEU A 215 11.89 -21.71 -15.74
CA LEU A 215 10.97 -21.85 -16.88
C LEU A 215 11.56 -21.20 -18.14
N ALA A 216 12.09 -19.98 -18.04
CA ALA A 216 12.72 -19.28 -19.15
C ALA A 216 13.90 -20.05 -19.74
N ASN A 217 14.77 -20.61 -18.89
CA ASN A 217 15.91 -21.42 -19.31
C ASN A 217 15.46 -22.73 -20.00
N ASN A 218 14.44 -23.40 -19.45
CA ASN A 218 13.91 -24.62 -20.05
C ASN A 218 13.29 -24.37 -21.42
N VAL A 219 12.45 -23.33 -21.54
CA VAL A 219 11.84 -22.92 -22.81
C VAL A 219 12.92 -22.54 -23.83
N ARG A 220 13.93 -21.76 -23.43
CA ARG A 220 15.05 -21.38 -24.29
C ARG A 220 15.84 -22.60 -24.79
N ASN A 221 16.12 -23.55 -23.89
CA ASN A 221 16.82 -24.78 -24.24
C ASN A 221 15.99 -25.68 -25.17
N TYR A 222 14.68 -25.78 -24.95
CA TYR A 222 13.77 -26.51 -25.82
C TYR A 222 13.72 -25.92 -27.23
N LYS A 223 13.54 -24.59 -27.35
CA LYS A 223 13.59 -23.89 -28.64
C LYS A 223 14.92 -24.09 -29.36
N ARG A 224 16.05 -24.03 -28.64
CA ARG A 224 17.38 -24.26 -29.22
C ARG A 224 17.57 -25.69 -29.71
N ARG A 225 17.05 -26.70 -29.00
CA ARG A 225 17.17 -28.12 -29.41
C ARG A 225 16.35 -28.45 -30.65
N ASN A 226 15.19 -27.80 -30.82
CA ASN A 226 14.29 -28.06 -31.96
C ASN A 226 14.58 -27.16 -33.18
N ALA A 227 15.52 -26.22 -33.08
CA ALA A 227 15.96 -25.39 -34.19
C ALA A 227 17.04 -26.09 -35.06
N TYR A 228 17.53 -27.26 -34.63
CA TYR A 228 18.36 -28.18 -35.39
C TYR A 228 17.52 -29.37 -35.83
#